data_AF-V4NWX6-F1
#
_entry.id   AF-V4NWX6-F1
#
_cell.length_a   1.000
_cell.length_b   1.000
_cell.length_c   1.000
_cell.angle_alpha   90.00
_cell.angle_beta   90.00
_cell.angle_gamma   90.00
#
_symmetry.space_group_name_H-M   'P 1'
#
loop_
_entity.id
_entity.type
_entity.pdbx_description
1 polymer ?
#
loop_
_entity_poly.entity_id
_entity_poly.type
_entity_poly.pdbx_seq_one_letter_code
_entity_poly.pdbx_strand_id
1 'polypeptide(L)'
;MSIKVCDANDLQSNSAYVICDVFALSSSPELSVYVCNCNAIRERDALAAIDAGAATVKAVFTHCQTRPQCAKCVCDIRQMIDDAQVSLAMAAE
;
A
#
# COMPACT_ATOMS: atom_id res chain seq x y z
N MET A 1 25.48 13.66 -22.38
CA MET A 1 24.27 13.13 -21.72
C MET A 1 23.67 12.07 -22.62
N SER A 2 24.10 10.82 -22.48
CA SER A 2 23.51 9.68 -23.21
C SER A 2 23.59 8.47 -22.31
N ILE A 3 22.46 8.11 -21.71
CA ILE A 3 22.29 6.89 -20.92
C ILE A 3 22.20 5.74 -21.91
N LYS A 4 23.11 4.78 -21.82
CA LYS A 4 23.01 3.49 -22.52
C LYS A 4 22.01 2.64 -21.76
N VAL A 5 20.92 2.25 -22.45
CA VAL A 5 20.02 1.19 -22.00
C VAL A 5 20.77 -0.13 -22.21
N CYS A 6 20.92 -0.92 -21.15
CA CYS A 6 21.60 -2.20 -21.22
C CYS A 6 20.62 -3.25 -21.76
N ASP A 7 20.95 -3.83 -22.92
CA ASP A 7 20.25 -4.98 -23.51
C ASP A 7 20.31 -6.21 -22.57
N ALA A 8 19.16 -6.87 -22.43
CA ALA A 8 18.85 -7.85 -21.38
C ALA A 8 19.48 -9.24 -21.54
N ASN A 9 20.56 -9.43 -22.31
CA ASN A 9 20.99 -10.79 -22.72
C ASN A 9 22.47 -11.15 -22.49
N ASP A 10 23.21 -10.46 -21.62
CA ASP A 10 24.63 -10.79 -21.40
C ASP A 10 25.08 -10.78 -19.92
N LEU A 11 24.24 -11.25 -18.98
CA LEU A 11 24.61 -11.21 -17.56
C LEU A 11 24.37 -12.54 -16.81
N GLN A 12 24.88 -13.66 -17.34
CA GLN A 12 24.90 -14.95 -16.63
C GLN A 12 26.30 -15.46 -16.25
N SER A 13 27.28 -14.59 -16.00
CA SER A 13 28.57 -15.05 -15.43
C SER A 13 29.34 -13.94 -14.72
N ASN A 14 28.83 -13.44 -13.59
CA ASN A 14 29.73 -13.00 -12.51
C ASN A 14 29.06 -13.02 -11.13
N SER A 15 29.80 -13.55 -10.17
CA SER A 15 29.41 -14.06 -8.86
C SER A 15 29.22 -12.96 -7.79
N ALA A 16 28.39 -11.94 -8.05
CA ALA A 16 28.16 -10.84 -7.08
C ALA A 16 26.70 -10.33 -6.99
N TYR A 17 25.73 -10.95 -7.66
CA TYR A 17 24.33 -10.49 -7.70
C TYR A 17 23.33 -11.63 -7.44
N VAL A 18 23.40 -12.28 -6.29
CA VAL A 18 22.29 -13.18 -5.86
C VAL A 18 21.97 -12.94 -4.39
N ILE A 19 21.67 -11.68 -4.07
CA ILE A 19 20.91 -11.28 -2.87
C ILE A 19 19.98 -10.13 -3.30
N CYS A 20 18.99 -10.38 -4.16
CA CYS A 20 17.89 -9.41 -4.39
C CYS A 20 16.57 -10.05 -4.87
N ASP A 21 16.35 -11.35 -4.67
CA ASP A 21 15.11 -12.03 -5.12
C ASP A 21 14.37 -12.76 -3.98
N VAL A 22 14.60 -12.37 -2.72
CA VAL A 22 13.77 -12.82 -1.57
C VAL A 22 12.65 -11.81 -1.25
N PHE A 23 12.76 -10.55 -1.65
CA PHE A 23 11.77 -9.52 -1.31
C PHE A 23 10.52 -9.52 -2.21
N ALA A 24 10.60 -10.12 -3.40
CA ALA A 24 9.54 -10.05 -4.42
C ALA A 24 8.51 -11.21 -4.39
N LEU A 25 8.66 -12.21 -3.51
CA LEU A 25 7.75 -13.37 -3.43
C LEU A 25 6.75 -13.32 -2.26
N SER A 26 6.71 -12.24 -1.47
CA SER A 26 5.78 -12.10 -0.32
C SER A 26 4.51 -11.28 -0.62
N SER A 27 4.34 -10.77 -1.83
CA SER A 27 3.21 -9.92 -2.21
C SER A 27 2.18 -10.66 -3.07
N SER A 28 1.42 -11.60 -2.50
CA SER A 28 0.23 -12.16 -3.17
C SER A 28 -0.87 -11.08 -3.24
N PRO A 29 -1.24 -10.54 -4.42
CA PRO A 29 -2.03 -9.31 -4.53
C PRO A 29 -3.54 -9.51 -4.71
N GLU A 30 -4.09 -10.70 -4.50
CA GLU A 30 -5.25 -11.11 -5.29
C GLU A 30 -6.66 -10.93 -4.69
N LEU A 31 -6.86 -10.57 -3.41
CA LEU A 31 -8.22 -10.44 -2.86
C LEU A 31 -8.43 -9.29 -1.85
N SER A 32 -8.01 -8.06 -2.15
CA SER A 32 -8.45 -6.92 -1.32
C SER A 32 -9.82 -6.39 -1.78
N VAL A 33 -10.81 -6.47 -0.90
CA VAL A 33 -12.19 -5.96 -1.09
C VAL A 33 -12.20 -4.43 -1.27
N TYR A 34 -13.18 -3.91 -2.01
CA TYR A 34 -13.40 -2.46 -2.10
C TYR A 34 -14.06 -1.94 -0.83
N VAL A 35 -13.41 -0.96 -0.20
CA VAL A 35 -13.99 -0.21 0.93
C VAL A 35 -14.75 1.01 0.39
N CYS A 36 -14.31 1.60 -0.72
CA CYS A 36 -15.04 2.68 -1.40
C CYS A 36 -15.31 2.37 -2.87
N ASN A 37 -16.59 2.16 -3.20
CA ASN A 37 -17.00 1.93 -4.60
C ASN A 37 -16.95 3.20 -5.46
N CYS A 38 -17.13 4.38 -4.88
CA CYS A 38 -17.13 5.65 -5.60
C CYS A 38 -15.74 6.06 -6.13
N ASN A 39 -14.72 5.87 -5.29
CA ASN A 39 -13.35 6.26 -5.58
C ASN A 39 -12.44 5.05 -5.85
N ALA A 40 -13.02 3.85 -5.97
CA ALA A 40 -12.32 2.59 -6.16
C ALA A 40 -11.18 2.34 -5.15
N ILE A 41 -11.38 2.75 -3.89
CA ILE A 41 -10.42 2.52 -2.80
C ILE A 41 -10.59 1.10 -2.30
N ARG A 42 -9.53 0.29 -2.42
CA ARG A 42 -9.49 -1.05 -1.85
C ARG A 42 -9.03 -0.99 -0.40
N GLU A 43 -9.35 -2.04 0.35
CA GLU A 43 -8.89 -2.21 1.72
C GLU A 43 -7.38 -2.01 1.84
N ARG A 44 -6.60 -2.62 0.93
CA ARG A 44 -5.14 -2.45 0.89
C ARG A 44 -4.69 -1.00 0.72
N ASP A 45 -5.42 -0.19 -0.07
CA ASP A 45 -5.03 1.19 -0.37
C ASP A 45 -5.33 2.07 0.86
N ALA A 46 -6.43 1.79 1.55
CA ALA A 46 -6.76 2.42 2.81
C ALA A 46 -5.77 2.02 3.93
N LEU A 47 -5.40 0.74 4.03
CA LEU A 47 -4.38 0.28 4.97
C LEU A 47 -3.01 0.88 4.68
N ALA A 48 -2.60 0.96 3.41
CA ALA A 48 -1.35 1.62 3.02
C ALA A 48 -1.34 3.10 3.40
N ALA A 49 -2.47 3.80 3.29
CA ALA A 49 -2.59 5.17 3.76
C ALA A 49 -2.46 5.28 5.29
N ILE A 50 -3.04 4.33 6.03
CA ILE A 50 -2.97 4.28 7.50
C ILE A 50 -1.54 4.00 7.96
N ASP A 51 -0.86 3.03 7.33
CA ASP A 51 0.54 2.70 7.58
C ASP A 51 1.47 3.90 7.28
N ALA A 52 1.17 4.67 6.23
CA ALA A 52 1.83 5.94 5.93
C ALA A 52 1.51 7.08 6.93
N GLY A 53 0.70 6.83 7.96
CA GLY A 53 0.40 7.77 9.05
C GLY A 53 -0.96 8.48 8.94
N ALA A 54 -1.88 8.02 8.10
CA ALA A 54 -3.22 8.60 8.03
C ALA A 54 -4.04 8.29 9.29
N ALA A 55 -4.10 9.25 10.22
CA ALA A 55 -4.91 9.15 11.44
C ALA A 55 -6.38 9.60 11.29
N THR A 56 -6.79 10.03 10.09
CA THR A 56 -8.17 10.50 9.84
C THR A 56 -8.66 10.05 8.47
N VAL A 57 -9.99 9.89 8.32
CA VAL A 57 -10.62 9.55 7.02
C VAL A 57 -10.25 10.58 5.94
N LYS A 58 -10.15 11.86 6.31
CA LYS A 58 -9.70 12.92 5.38
C LYS A 58 -8.26 12.68 4.90
N ALA A 59 -7.37 12.25 5.79
CA ALA A 59 -5.99 11.92 5.43
C ALA A 59 -5.93 10.72 4.48
N VAL A 60 -6.78 9.70 4.67
CA VAL A 60 -6.90 8.57 3.74
C VAL A 60 -7.32 9.04 2.35
N PHE A 61 -8.38 9.85 2.23
CA PHE A 61 -8.78 10.41 0.93
C PHE A 61 -7.70 11.30 0.30
N THR A 62 -6.96 12.06 1.12
CA THR A 62 -5.84 12.90 0.66
C THR A 62 -4.71 12.03 0.10
N HIS A 63 -4.35 10.95 0.80
CA HIS A 63 -3.35 9.99 0.37
C HIS A 63 -3.74 9.31 -0.95
N CYS A 64 -5.01 8.90 -1.06
CA CYS A 64 -5.58 8.34 -2.29
C CYS A 64 -5.89 9.40 -3.37
N GLN A 65 -5.57 10.69 -3.14
CA GLN A 65 -5.80 11.81 -4.07
C GLN A 65 -7.25 11.92 -4.58
N THR A 66 -8.22 11.51 -3.75
CA THR A 66 -9.65 11.48 -4.10
C THR A 66 -10.47 12.37 -3.17
N ARG A 67 -11.73 12.61 -3.53
CA ARG A 67 -12.67 13.40 -2.72
C ARG A 67 -13.88 12.54 -2.34
N PRO A 68 -14.45 12.70 -1.13
CA PRO A 68 -15.63 11.96 -0.72
C PRO A 68 -16.83 12.30 -1.63
N GLN A 69 -17.56 11.28 -2.09
CA GLN A 69 -18.76 11.45 -2.92
C GLN A 69 -20.04 11.13 -2.16
N CYS A 70 -20.25 9.86 -1.76
CA CYS A 70 -21.47 9.40 -1.09
C CYS A 70 -21.32 9.22 0.43
N ALA A 71 -20.08 9.34 0.94
CA ALA A 71 -19.69 9.15 2.34
C ALA A 71 -20.03 7.79 3.00
N LYS A 72 -20.54 6.78 2.25
CA LYS A 72 -20.91 5.47 2.80
C LYS A 72 -19.76 4.74 3.48
N CYS A 73 -18.58 4.80 2.87
CA CYS A 73 -17.34 4.18 3.37
C CYS A 73 -16.68 4.90 4.56
N VAL A 74 -17.20 6.06 5.00
CA VAL A 74 -16.53 6.88 6.02
C VAL A 74 -16.46 6.16 7.37
N CYS A 75 -17.54 5.45 7.74
CA CYS A 75 -17.57 4.67 8.98
C CYS A 75 -16.60 3.49 8.94
N ASP A 76 -16.57 2.76 7.81
CA ASP A 76 -15.67 1.62 7.63
C ASP A 76 -14.21 2.04 7.68
N ILE A 77 -13.83 3.11 6.95
CA ILE A 77 -12.46 3.65 6.97
C ILE A 77 -12.09 4.14 8.37
N ARG A 78 -13.03 4.72 9.12
CA ARG A 78 -12.77 5.14 10.50
C ARG A 78 -12.50 3.95 11.41
N GLN A 79 -13.27 2.88 11.27
CA GLN A 79 -13.06 1.65 12.04
C GLN A 79 -11.69 1.04 11.72
N MET A 80 -11.31 0.98 10.44
CA MET A 80 -9.97 0.52 10.04
C MET A 80 -8.83 1.33 10.66
N ILE A 81 -8.98 2.65 10.78
CA ILE A 81 -7.99 3.50 11.45
C ILE A 81 -7.91 3.12 12.93
N ASP A 82 -9.05 2.99 13.61
CA ASP A 82 -9.11 2.66 15.03
C ASP A 82 -8.45 1.30 15.33
N ASP A 83 -8.83 0.25 14.59
CA ASP A 83 -8.25 -1.09 14.70
C ASP A 83 -6.72 -1.08 14.49
N ALA A 84 -6.23 -0.31 13.52
CA ALA A 84 -4.80 -0.16 13.27
C ALA A 84 -4.08 0.55 14.42
N GLN A 85 -4.68 1.59 15.01
CA GLN A 85 -4.09 2.29 16.17
C GLN A 85 -4.04 1.42 17.41
N VAL A 86 -5.10 0.64 17.67
CA VAL A 86 -5.13 -0.33 18.77
C VAL A 86 -4.04 -1.38 18.57
N SER A 87 -3.92 -1.92 17.35
CA SER A 87 -2.90 -2.92 17.01
C SER A 87 -1.48 -2.38 17.22
N LEU A 88 -1.23 -1.12 16.83
CA LEU A 88 0.05 -0.46 17.04
C LEU A 88 0.37 -0.24 18.53
N ALA A 89 -0.62 0.15 19.32
CA ALA A 89 -0.46 0.35 20.76
C ALA A 89 -0.12 -0.96 21.49
N MET A 90 -0.80 -2.06 21.14
CA MET A 90 -0.56 -3.39 21.74
C MET A 90 0.76 -4.04 21.30
N ALA A 91 1.37 -3.58 20.20
CA ALA A 91 2.68 -4.09 19.75
C ALA A 91 3.87 -3.39 20.45
N ALA A 92 3.61 -2.33 21.20
CA ALA A 92 4.63 -1.52 21.86
C ALA A 92 4.85 -1.88 23.35
N GLU A 93 4.10 -2.85 23.88
CA GLU A 93 4.20 -3.35 25.27
C GLU A 93 5.08 -4.60 25.44
#